data_AF-A0A0L6UIQ7-F1
#
_entry.id   AF-A0A0L6UIQ7-F1
#
_cell.length_a   1.000
_cell.length_b   1.000
_cell.length_c   1.000
_cell.angle_alpha   90.00
_cell.angle_beta   90.00
_cell.angle_gamma   90.00
#
_symmetry.space_group_name_H-M   'P 1'
#
loop_
_entity.id
_entity.type
_entity.pdbx_description
1 polymer ?
#
loop_
_entity_poly.entity_id
_entity_poly.type
_entity_poly.pdbx_seq_one_letter_code
_entity_poly.pdbx_strand_id
1 'polypeptide(L)'
;MPEMGHGHCTSGTKDSNGNLSSSEAGSYHSKVKIPIIDYLKFLRLERLDEVQDILTSNDIHTHKIFSSTSSLNRKEVLSLGLTLGVVTKLFDNVARFEKYLSGNNSNNV
;
A
#
# COMPACT_ATOMS: atom_id res chain seq x y z
N MET A 1 7.10 -62.29 -38.69
CA MET A 1 8.10 -61.57 -37.88
C MET A 1 7.34 -60.55 -37.04
N PRO A 2 7.50 -60.54 -35.71
CA PRO A 2 6.58 -59.86 -34.81
C PRO A 2 6.98 -58.40 -34.63
N GLU A 3 6.08 -57.47 -34.94
CA GLU A 3 6.19 -56.09 -34.47
C GLU A 3 5.40 -55.95 -33.18
N MET A 4 6.06 -55.28 -32.24
CA MET A 4 5.84 -55.32 -30.82
C MET A 4 4.63 -54.48 -30.44
N GLY A 5 3.81 -55.03 -29.55
CA GLY A 5 2.57 -54.41 -29.10
C GLY A 5 2.78 -53.07 -28.40
N HIS A 6 1.87 -52.15 -28.66
CA HIS A 6 1.53 -51.11 -27.70
C HIS A 6 0.04 -51.16 -27.45
N GLY A 7 -0.32 -51.94 -26.43
CA GLY A 7 -1.62 -51.81 -25.78
C GLY A 7 -1.61 -50.53 -24.96
N HIS A 8 -2.47 -49.59 -25.32
CA HIS A 8 -2.95 -48.59 -24.36
C HIS A 8 -4.41 -48.88 -24.09
N CYS A 9 -4.62 -49.73 -23.08
CA CYS A 9 -5.88 -49.81 -22.36
C CYS A 9 -5.84 -48.80 -21.22
N THR A 10 -6.92 -48.03 -21.16
CA THR A 10 -7.39 -47.23 -20.04
C THR A 10 -7.26 -47.92 -18.70
N SER A 11 -6.89 -47.18 -17.65
CA SER A 11 -7.62 -47.11 -16.38
C SER A 11 -6.85 -46.24 -15.39
N GLY A 12 -7.52 -45.22 -14.86
CA GLY A 12 -6.96 -44.38 -13.82
C GLY A 12 -6.80 -45.15 -12.50
N THR A 13 -5.74 -44.80 -11.78
CA THR A 13 -5.69 -44.94 -10.33
C THR A 13 -5.25 -43.61 -9.74
N LYS A 14 -6.17 -43.06 -8.97
CA LYS A 14 -6.10 -41.89 -8.11
C LYS A 14 -4.84 -41.91 -7.23
N ASP A 15 -3.85 -41.05 -7.51
CA ASP A 15 -3.00 -40.54 -6.44
C ASP A 15 -3.57 -39.20 -5.98
N SER A 16 -3.91 -39.18 -4.70
CA SER A 16 -4.27 -37.98 -3.97
C SER A 16 -2.96 -37.44 -3.44
N ASN A 17 -2.39 -36.45 -4.11
CA ASN A 17 -1.46 -35.49 -3.52
C ASN A 17 -1.44 -34.27 -4.42
N GLY A 18 -2.54 -33.52 -4.36
CA GLY A 18 -2.60 -32.14 -4.80
C GLY A 18 -1.74 -31.25 -3.90
N ASN A 19 -0.42 -31.50 -3.90
CA ASN A 19 0.53 -30.45 -3.56
C ASN A 19 0.69 -29.59 -4.81
N LEU A 20 -0.33 -28.80 -5.09
CA LEU A 20 -0.14 -27.57 -5.82
C LEU A 20 0.58 -26.64 -4.85
N SER A 21 1.90 -26.78 -4.77
CA SER A 21 2.79 -25.72 -4.32
C SER A 21 2.79 -24.64 -5.38
N SER A 22 1.64 -23.99 -5.55
CA SER A 22 1.58 -22.69 -6.17
C SER A 22 2.11 -21.75 -5.09
N SER A 23 3.40 -21.43 -5.19
CA SER A 23 4.02 -20.36 -4.42
C SER A 23 3.47 -19.03 -4.93
N GLU A 24 2.17 -18.82 -4.72
CA GLU A 24 1.57 -17.50 -4.70
C GLU A 24 1.91 -16.91 -3.34
N ALA A 25 3.19 -16.58 -3.18
CA ALA A 25 3.60 -15.58 -2.21
C ALA A 25 3.12 -14.21 -2.73
N GLY A 26 1.81 -14.08 -2.93
CA GLY A 26 1.13 -12.83 -2.74
C GLY A 26 1.30 -12.52 -1.26
N SER A 27 2.42 -11.86 -0.94
CA SER A 27 2.57 -11.18 0.33
C SER A 27 1.33 -10.32 0.47
N TYR A 28 0.36 -10.79 1.25
CA TYR A 28 -0.63 -9.95 1.87
C TYR A 28 0.15 -9.07 2.84
N HIS A 29 0.93 -8.14 2.29
CA HIS A 29 1.15 -6.85 2.88
C HIS A 29 -0.28 -6.33 3.00
N SER A 30 -0.92 -6.69 4.12
CA SER A 30 -2.16 -6.12 4.55
C SER A 30 -1.88 -4.64 4.39
N LYS A 31 -2.45 -4.04 3.34
CA LYS A 31 -2.24 -2.65 3.01
C LYS A 31 -3.00 -1.93 4.10
N VAL A 32 -2.41 -1.87 5.30
CA VAL A 32 -2.91 -1.10 6.41
C VAL A 32 -2.98 0.29 5.81
N LYS A 33 -4.20 0.71 5.46
CA LYS A 33 -4.44 2.05 4.97
C LYS A 33 -4.12 2.91 6.17
N ILE A 34 -2.90 3.43 6.18
CA ILE A 34 -2.46 4.29 7.26
C ILE A 34 -3.32 5.54 7.14
N PRO A 35 -4.19 5.78 8.14
CA PRO A 35 -5.09 6.90 8.07
C PRO A 35 -4.26 8.17 8.06
N ILE A 36 -4.71 9.17 7.30
CA ILE A 36 -4.00 10.45 7.16
C ILE A 36 -3.65 11.07 8.52
N ILE A 37 -4.47 10.84 9.55
CA ILE A 37 -4.23 11.32 10.92
C ILE A 37 -2.86 10.89 11.49
N ASP A 38 -2.39 9.68 11.22
CA ASP A 38 -1.08 9.22 11.71
C ASP A 38 0.07 9.97 11.03
N TYR A 39 -0.12 10.30 9.75
CA TYR A 39 0.81 11.18 9.04
C TYR A 39 0.80 12.59 9.64
N LEU A 40 -0.37 13.19 9.90
CA LEU A 40 -0.46 14.53 10.50
C LEU A 40 0.15 14.57 11.90
N LYS A 41 -0.03 13.52 12.71
CA LYS A 41 0.62 13.36 14.02
C LYS A 41 2.15 13.32 13.87
N PHE A 42 2.66 12.58 12.89
CA PHE A 42 4.09 12.53 12.58
C PHE A 42 4.64 13.92 12.21
N LEU A 43 3.88 14.73 11.48
CA LEU A 43 4.26 16.10 11.12
C LEU A 43 4.22 17.10 12.28
N ARG A 44 3.63 16.73 13.42
CA ARG A 44 3.48 17.57 14.62
C ARG A 44 2.84 18.93 14.28
N LEU A 45 1.71 18.91 13.60
CA LEU A 45 0.95 20.12 13.28
C LEU A 45 0.20 20.63 14.51
N GLU A 46 0.24 21.94 14.76
CA GLU A 46 -0.46 22.57 15.89
C GLU A 46 -1.99 22.52 15.74
N ARG A 47 -2.48 22.63 14.50
CA ARG A 47 -3.92 22.58 14.17
C ARG A 47 -4.28 21.27 13.48
N LEU A 48 -3.96 20.15 14.13
CA LEU A 48 -4.16 18.82 13.54
C LEU A 48 -5.62 18.56 13.18
N ASP A 49 -6.54 18.92 14.05
CA ASP A 49 -7.99 18.70 13.89
C ASP A 49 -8.56 19.46 12.69
N GLU A 50 -8.26 20.77 12.60
CA GLU A 50 -8.64 21.63 11.45
C GLU A 50 -8.05 21.12 10.13
N VAL A 51 -6.77 20.76 10.11
CA VAL A 51 -6.11 20.24 8.90
C VAL A 51 -6.70 18.88 8.51
N GLN A 52 -6.99 18.01 9.48
CA GLN A 52 -7.61 16.72 9.23
C GLN A 52 -9.02 16.87 8.65
N ASP A 53 -9.83 17.76 9.21
CA ASP A 53 -11.18 18.03 8.75
C ASP A 53 -11.19 18.53 7.29
N ILE A 54 -10.32 19.51 6.98
CA ILE A 54 -10.15 20.03 5.61
C ILE A 54 -9.75 18.90 4.65
N LEU A 55 -8.76 18.08 5.02
CA LEU A 55 -8.31 16.98 4.15
C LEU A 55 -9.40 15.92 3.96
N THR A 56 -10.09 15.53 5.03
CA THR A 56 -11.15 14.50 4.99
C THR A 56 -12.36 14.98 4.20
N SER A 57 -12.75 16.25 4.37
CA SER A 57 -13.83 16.89 3.59
C SER A 57 -13.52 17.00 2.09
N ASN A 58 -12.24 16.87 1.70
CA ASN A 58 -11.79 16.86 0.32
C ASN A 58 -11.36 15.46 -0.15
N ASP A 59 -11.88 14.40 0.49
CA ASP A 59 -11.58 12.99 0.17
C ASP A 59 -10.10 12.57 0.30
N ILE A 60 -9.28 13.38 0.96
CA ILE A 60 -7.87 13.09 1.20
C ILE A 60 -7.70 12.29 2.49
N HIS A 61 -7.61 10.97 2.32
CA HIS A 61 -7.54 10.02 3.44
C HIS A 61 -6.16 9.37 3.62
N THR A 62 -5.20 9.63 2.74
CA THR A 62 -3.90 8.96 2.72
C THR A 62 -2.77 9.91 2.37
N HIS A 63 -1.60 9.74 2.99
CA HIS A 63 -0.41 10.56 2.73
C HIS A 63 0.16 10.35 1.32
N LYS A 64 -0.19 9.22 0.67
CA LYS A 64 0.26 8.90 -0.70
C LYS A 64 -0.17 9.94 -1.73
N ILE A 65 -1.27 10.67 -1.47
CA ILE A 65 -1.73 11.74 -2.35
C ILE A 65 -0.75 12.91 -2.42
N PHE A 66 0.10 13.10 -1.40
CA PHE A 66 1.11 14.16 -1.39
C PHE A 66 2.44 13.71 -2.00
N SER A 67 2.56 12.41 -2.35
CA SER A 67 3.76 11.90 -2.99
C SER A 67 3.86 12.38 -4.43
N SER A 68 5.09 12.45 -4.95
CA SER A 68 5.36 12.88 -6.33
C SER A 68 4.71 12.00 -7.40
N THR A 69 4.20 10.82 -7.04
CA THR A 69 3.51 9.92 -7.98
C THR A 69 2.02 10.24 -8.10
N SER A 70 1.48 11.11 -7.25
CA SER A 70 0.10 11.56 -7.32
C SER A 70 -0.07 12.79 -8.21
N SER A 71 -1.28 13.01 -8.71
CA SER A 71 -1.64 14.17 -9.51
C SER A 71 -1.91 15.44 -8.68
N LEU A 72 -1.95 15.32 -7.35
CA LEU A 72 -2.27 16.43 -6.46
C LEU A 72 -1.08 17.38 -6.33
N ASN A 73 -1.29 18.64 -6.69
CA ASN A 73 -0.25 19.68 -6.65
C ASN A 73 -0.35 20.54 -5.39
N ARG A 74 0.78 21.15 -4.99
CA ARG A 74 0.82 22.09 -3.85
C ARG A 74 -0.20 23.22 -3.97
N LYS A 75 -0.48 23.70 -5.19
CA LYS A 75 -1.46 24.75 -5.46
C LYS A 75 -2.89 24.32 -5.11
N GLU A 76 -3.26 23.09 -5.46
CA GLU A 76 -4.58 22.54 -5.15
C GLU A 76 -4.77 22.46 -3.64
N VAL A 77 -3.77 21.92 -2.93
CA VAL A 77 -3.78 21.78 -1.46
C VAL A 77 -3.81 23.14 -0.77
N LEU A 78 -3.13 24.15 -1.33
CA LEU A 78 -3.20 25.54 -0.84
C LEU A 78 -4.59 26.15 -1.06
N SER A 79 -5.25 25.82 -2.18
CA SER A 79 -6.60 26.28 -2.50
C SER A 79 -7.68 25.69 -1.58
N LEU A 80 -7.37 24.63 -0.83
CA LEU A 80 -8.26 24.06 0.20
C LEU A 80 -8.32 24.92 1.48
N GLY A 81 -7.56 26.02 1.55
CA GLY A 81 -7.50 26.88 2.74
C GLY A 81 -6.38 26.50 3.72
N LEU A 82 -5.49 25.59 3.35
CA LEU A 82 -4.32 25.25 4.15
C LEU A 82 -3.24 26.32 4.02
N THR A 83 -2.47 26.54 5.10
CA THR A 83 -1.37 27.51 5.07
C THR A 83 -0.17 26.96 4.31
N LEU A 84 0.59 27.85 3.67
CA LEU A 84 1.80 27.47 2.93
C LEU A 84 2.76 26.61 3.76
N GLY A 85 2.90 26.90 5.06
CA GLY A 85 3.72 26.11 5.98
C GLY A 85 3.22 24.67 6.15
N VAL A 86 1.91 24.47 6.29
CA VAL A 86 1.30 23.13 6.37
C VAL A 86 1.45 22.39 5.05
N VAL A 87 1.14 23.03 3.93
CA VAL A 87 1.30 22.43 2.59
C VAL A 87 2.75 22.00 2.36
N THR A 88 3.72 22.87 2.70
CA THR A 88 5.14 22.52 2.55
C THR A 88 5.51 21.30 3.39
N LYS A 89 5.08 21.25 4.66
CA LYS A 89 5.31 20.07 5.52
C LYS A 89 4.68 18.79 4.94
N LEU A 90 3.46 18.88 4.42
CA LEU A 90 2.72 17.74 3.85
C LEU A 90 3.44 17.11 2.66
N PHE A 91 4.05 17.90 1.78
CA PHE A 91 4.76 17.37 0.61
C PHE A 91 6.21 16.99 0.91
N ASP A 92 6.91 17.76 1.74
CA ASP A 92 8.35 17.56 2.00
C ASP A 92 8.63 16.31 2.84
N ASN A 93 7.72 15.96 3.75
CA ASN A 93 7.92 14.87 4.70
C ASN A 93 7.36 13.52 4.24
N VAL A 94 6.80 13.42 3.04
CA VAL A 94 6.21 12.17 2.54
C VAL A 94 7.25 11.07 2.48
N ALA A 95 8.42 11.35 1.88
CA ALA A 95 9.51 10.38 1.79
C ALA A 95 10.04 9.97 3.17
N ARG A 96 10.06 10.91 4.12
CA ARG A 96 10.49 10.65 5.50
C ARG A 96 9.50 9.73 6.23
N PHE A 97 8.21 9.93 6.00
CA PHE A 97 7.18 9.08 6.57
C PHE A 97 7.17 7.69 5.94
N GLU A 98 7.29 7.57 4.62
CA GLU A 98 7.44 6.26 3.96
C GLU A 98 8.64 5.47 4.51
N LYS A 99 9.77 6.14 4.75
CA LYS A 99 10.94 5.54 5.40
C LYS A 99 10.66 5.15 6.86
N TYR A 100 9.94 5.98 7.61
CA TYR A 100 9.50 5.68 8.97
C TYR A 100 8.63 4.42 8.99
N LEU A 101 7.68 4.29 8.06
CA LEU A 101 6.83 3.10 7.93
C LEU A 101 7.61 1.84 7.56
N SER A 102 8.54 1.96 6.60
CA SER A 102 9.40 0.84 6.20
C SER A 102 10.30 0.38 7.35
N GLY A 103 10.84 1.30 8.14
CA GLY A 103 11.66 0.98 9.31
C GLY A 103 10.87 0.41 10.48
N ASN A 104 9.65 0.91 10.72
CA ASN A 104 8.81 0.45 11.82
C ASN A 104 8.17 -0.93 11.55
N ASN A 105 7.98 -1.30 10.28
CA ASN A 105 7.49 -2.62 9.86
C ASN A 105 8.60 -3.70 9.82
N SER A 106 9.84 -3.38 10.22
CA SER A 106 11.00 -4.29 10.16
C SER A 106 11.38 -4.89 11.52
N ASN A 107 10.64 -4.63 12.60
CA ASN A 107 10.99 -5.03 13.98
C ASN A 107 10.13 -6.18 14.54
N ASN A 108 9.68 -7.13 13.72
CA ASN A 108 8.96 -8.34 14.19
C ASN A 108 9.45 -9.65 13.56
N VAL A 109 10.77 -9.83 13.41
CA VAL A 109 11.39 -11.12 13.10
C VAL A 109 12.06 -11.70 14.33
#